data_AF-A0A4R0PER0-F1
#
_entry.id   AF-A0A4R0PER0-F1
#
_cell.length_a   1.000
_cell.length_b   1.000
_cell.length_c   1.000
_cell.angle_alpha   90.00
_cell.angle_beta   90.00
_cell.angle_gamma   90.00
#
_symmetry.space_group_name_H-M   'P 1'
#
loop_
_entity.id
_entity.type
_entity.pdbx_description
1 polymer ?
#
loop_
_entity_poly.entity_id
_entity_poly.type
_entity_poly.pdbx_seq_one_letter_code
_entity_poly.pdbx_strand_id
1 'polypeptide(L)'
;MTEKPDLATEQDMTPEGIAANTFFSKQEKLDRLNAMKTKLGEKADDGSASLAQVEKRMAAINTAISQVKNSGDADDGGVVMGRASSA
;
A
#
# COMPACT_ATOMS: atom_id res chain seq x y z
N MET A 1 -18.04 -14.11 16.38
CA MET A 1 -18.47 -13.61 15.07
C MET A 1 -17.55 -12.44 14.75
N THR A 2 -16.53 -12.65 13.93
CA THR A 2 -15.63 -11.56 13.53
C THR A 2 -16.30 -10.90 12.33
N GLU A 3 -17.06 -9.85 12.60
CA GLU A 3 -17.68 -9.04 11.56
C GLU A 3 -16.57 -8.51 10.65
N LYS A 4 -16.50 -9.07 9.44
CA LYS A 4 -15.68 -8.50 8.37
C LYS A 4 -16.14 -7.04 8.22
N PRO A 5 -15.25 -6.05 8.22
CA PRO A 5 -15.65 -4.66 8.08
C PRO A 5 -16.54 -4.53 6.84
N ASP A 6 -17.72 -3.98 7.07
CA ASP A 6 -18.76 -3.81 6.07
C ASP A 6 -18.17 -3.10 4.84
N LEU A 7 -18.36 -3.74 3.68
CA LEU A 7 -17.83 -3.34 2.37
C LEU A 7 -18.23 -1.90 1.97
N ALA A 8 -19.15 -1.28 2.71
CA ALA A 8 -19.55 0.13 2.60
C ALA A 8 -18.41 1.14 2.81
N THR A 9 -17.25 0.75 3.35
CA THR A 9 -16.11 1.66 3.57
C THR A 9 -15.04 1.63 2.48
N GLU A 10 -15.09 0.69 1.51
CA GLU A 10 -14.03 0.54 0.51
C GLU A 10 -13.87 1.75 -0.42
N GLN A 11 -14.92 2.55 -0.61
CA GLN A 11 -14.87 3.79 -1.41
C GLN A 11 -14.23 4.98 -0.66
N ASP A 12 -14.22 4.96 0.67
CA ASP A 12 -13.63 6.00 1.53
C ASP A 12 -12.21 5.67 2.03
N MET A 13 -11.73 4.44 1.79
CA MET A 13 -10.38 4.07 2.20
C MET A 13 -9.33 4.84 1.40
N THR A 14 -8.54 5.67 2.09
CA THR A 14 -7.38 6.35 1.51
C THR A 14 -6.23 5.36 1.29
N PRO A 15 -5.25 5.68 0.42
CA PRO A 15 -4.07 4.83 0.23
C PRO A 15 -3.33 4.56 1.56
N GLU A 16 -3.23 5.57 2.43
CA GLU A 16 -2.66 5.46 3.76
C GLU A 16 -3.50 4.55 4.67
N GLY A 17 -4.83 4.68 4.60
CA GLY A 17 -5.76 3.81 5.33
C GLY A 17 -5.62 2.34 4.94
N ILE A 18 -5.39 2.04 3.66
CA ILE A 18 -5.12 0.67 3.19
C ILE A 18 -3.77 0.16 3.70
N ALA A 19 -2.72 1.00 3.63
CA ALA A 19 -1.39 0.61 4.09
C ALA A 19 -1.37 0.29 5.61
N ALA A 20 -2.01 1.14 6.41
CA ALA A 20 -2.09 1.01 7.87
C ALA A 20 -3.09 -0.06 8.35
N ASN A 21 -3.94 -0.58 7.48
CA ASN A 21 -5.00 -1.52 7.87
C ASN A 21 -4.42 -2.85 8.39
N THR A 22 -4.78 -3.30 9.59
CA THR A 22 -4.28 -4.57 10.16
C THR A 22 -5.11 -5.79 9.77
N PHE A 23 -6.29 -5.60 9.19
CA PHE A 23 -7.18 -6.67 8.75
C PHE A 23 -6.78 -7.28 7.41
N PHE A 24 -6.22 -6.48 6.50
CA PHE A 24 -5.80 -6.96 5.18
C PHE A 24 -4.38 -7.55 5.23
N SER A 25 -4.17 -8.67 4.54
CA SER A 25 -2.84 -9.20 4.31
C SER A 25 -2.00 -8.27 3.42
N LYS A 26 -0.67 -8.40 3.46
CA LYS A 26 0.25 -7.63 2.59
C LYS A 26 -0.15 -7.70 1.12
N GLN A 27 -0.51 -8.89 0.64
CA GLN A 27 -0.93 -9.11 -0.74
C GLN A 27 -2.24 -8.36 -1.05
N GLU A 28 -3.24 -8.44 -0.19
CA GLU A 28 -4.53 -7.76 -0.36
C GLU A 28 -4.38 -6.23 -0.32
N LYS A 29 -3.51 -5.70 0.54
CA LYS A 29 -3.18 -4.26 0.55
C LYS A 29 -2.58 -3.82 -0.78
N LEU A 30 -1.62 -4.58 -1.32
CA LEU A 30 -1.00 -4.28 -2.60
C LEU A 30 -1.99 -4.36 -3.76
N ASP A 31 -2.86 -5.36 -3.77
CA ASP A 31 -3.88 -5.50 -4.80
C ASP A 31 -4.84 -4.30 -4.80
N ARG A 32 -5.35 -3.91 -3.62
CA ARG A 32 -6.21 -2.73 -3.45
C ARG A 32 -5.53 -1.43 -3.87
N LEU A 33 -4.27 -1.21 -3.48
CA LEU A 33 -3.51 -0.02 -3.87
C LEU A 33 -3.25 0.04 -5.38
N ASN A 34 -2.97 -1.10 -6.02
CA ASN A 34 -2.83 -1.17 -7.48
C ASN A 34 -4.17 -0.91 -8.17
N ALA A 35 -5.28 -1.44 -7.67
CA ALA A 35 -6.60 -1.17 -8.20
C ALA A 35 -6.96 0.33 -8.11
N MET A 36 -6.59 1.01 -7.02
CA MET A 36 -6.73 2.47 -6.89
C MET A 36 -5.88 3.23 -7.92
N LYS A 37 -4.64 2.76 -8.18
CA LYS A 37 -3.75 3.36 -9.16
C LYS A 37 -4.32 3.26 -10.57
N THR A 38 -4.84 2.09 -10.95
CA THR A 38 -5.46 1.86 -12.26
C THR A 38 -6.67 2.77 -12.46
N LYS A 39 -7.60 2.80 -11.50
CA LYS A 39 -8.78 3.68 -11.55
C LYS A 39 -8.42 5.16 -11.63
N LEU A 40 -7.33 5.56 -10.98
CA LEU A 40 -6.84 6.93 -11.04
C LEU A 40 -6.25 7.26 -12.41
N GLY A 41 -5.54 6.32 -13.04
CA GLY A 41 -5.06 6.43 -14.42
C GLY A 41 -6.22 6.57 -15.40
N GLU A 42 -7.24 5.73 -15.30
CA GLU A 42 -8.45 5.81 -16.15
C GLU A 42 -9.15 7.17 -16.03
N LYS A 43 -9.24 7.73 -14.82
CA LYS A 43 -9.81 9.08 -14.60
C LYS A 43 -8.94 10.21 -15.17
N ALA A 44 -7.63 10.01 -15.25
CA ALA A 44 -6.71 10.95 -15.85
C ALA A 44 -6.83 10.93 -17.38
N ASP A 45 -6.90 9.73 -17.97
CA ASP A 45 -7.08 9.52 -19.41
C ASP A 45 -8.43 10.06 -19.93
N ASP A 46 -9.52 9.86 -19.17
CA ASP A 46 -10.85 10.37 -19.51
C ASP A 46 -11.03 11.88 -19.22
N GLY A 47 -10.00 12.55 -18.68
CA GLY A 47 -10.08 13.97 -18.31
C GLY A 47 -11.03 14.28 -17.14
N SER A 48 -11.60 13.24 -16.52
CA SER A 48 -12.50 13.29 -15.37
C SER A 48 -11.83 13.78 -14.07
N ALA A 49 -10.50 13.90 -14.05
CA ALA A 49 -9.73 14.43 -12.93
C ALA A 49 -8.66 15.43 -13.38
N SER A 50 -8.39 16.45 -12.55
CA SER A 50 -7.29 17.39 -12.78
C SER A 50 -5.94 16.67 -12.65
N LEU A 51 -5.04 16.90 -13.62
CA LEU A 51 -3.69 16.34 -13.67
C LEU A 51 -2.93 16.52 -12.34
N ALA A 52 -2.98 17.72 -11.74
CA ALA A 52 -2.34 17.99 -10.44
C ALA A 52 -2.92 17.14 -9.29
N GLN A 53 -4.23 16.85 -9.32
CA GLN A 53 -4.87 15.99 -8.33
C GLN A 53 -4.53 14.51 -8.56
N VAL A 54 -4.44 14.10 -9.83
CA VAL A 54 -3.98 12.77 -10.23
C VAL A 54 -2.55 12.53 -9.76
N GLU A 55 -1.63 13.44 -10.04
CA GLU A 55 -0.22 13.31 -9.64
C GLU A 55 -0.07 13.21 -8.12
N LYS A 56 -0.73 14.10 -7.37
CA LYS A 56 -0.72 14.08 -5.91
C LYS A 56 -1.24 12.74 -5.36
N ARG A 57 -2.34 12.24 -5.92
CA ARG A 57 -2.98 11.01 -5.46
C ARG A 57 -2.20 9.76 -5.88
N MET A 58 -1.55 9.79 -7.04
CA MET A 58 -0.67 8.72 -7.51
C MET A 58 0.61 8.64 -6.67
N ALA A 59 1.17 9.78 -6.26
CA ALA A 59 2.29 9.83 -5.31
C ALA A 59 1.92 9.19 -3.96
N ALA A 60 0.75 9.54 -3.41
CA ALA A 60 0.27 8.94 -2.16
C ALA A 60 0.09 7.41 -2.27
N ILE A 61 -0.45 6.91 -3.39
CA ILE A 61 -0.59 5.47 -3.65
C ILE A 61 0.79 4.80 -3.73
N ASN A 62 1.75 5.38 -4.44
CA ASN A 62 3.10 4.82 -4.54
C ASN A 62 3.79 4.79 -3.17
N THR A 63 3.63 5.83 -2.34
CA THR A 63 4.14 5.85 -0.95
C THR A 63 3.53 4.71 -0.13
N ALA A 64 2.21 4.55 -0.18
CA ALA A 64 1.50 3.47 0.51
C ALA A 64 1.96 2.08 0.05
N ILE A 65 2.17 1.88 -1.25
CA ILE A 65 2.73 0.62 -1.80
C ILE A 65 4.13 0.36 -1.24
N SER A 66 4.99 1.37 -1.24
CA SER A 66 6.34 1.25 -0.68
C SER A 66 6.32 0.94 0.81
N GLN A 67 5.42 1.56 1.58
CA GLN A 67 5.22 1.24 2.99
C GLN A 67 4.84 -0.22 3.15
N VAL A 68 3.78 -0.69 2.48
CA VAL A 68 3.31 -2.08 2.56
C VAL A 68 4.41 -3.07 2.14
N LYS A 69 5.18 -2.76 1.11
CA LYS A 69 6.31 -3.59 0.67
C LYS A 69 7.37 -3.70 1.76
N ASN A 70 7.80 -2.56 2.31
CA ASN A 70 8.84 -2.45 3.33
C ASN A 70 8.39 -2.92 4.73
N SER A 71 7.07 -2.97 4.99
CA SER A 71 6.52 -3.52 6.24
C SER A 71 6.77 -5.02 6.40
N GLY A 72 7.33 -5.72 5.40
CA GLY A 72 7.70 -7.12 5.50
C GLY A 72 9.22 -7.38 5.55
N ASP A 73 10.05 -6.34 5.67
CA ASP A 73 11.52 -6.47 5.72
C ASP A 73 12.08 -6.18 7.13
N ALA A 74 11.22 -6.00 8.14
CA ALA A 74 11.65 -5.86 9.54
C ALA A 74 11.68 -7.18 10.32
N ASP A 75 11.21 -8.28 9.72
CA ASP A 75 11.11 -9.60 10.36
C ASP A 75 11.80 -10.73 9.59
N ASP A 76 12.74 -10.42 8.69
CA ASP A 76 13.61 -11.43 8.07
C ASP A 76 15.10 -11.06 8.23
N GLY A 77 15.73 -11.65 9.23
CA GLY A 77 17.13 -12.05 9.09
C GLY A 77 18.21 -11.02 9.37
N GLY A 78 18.02 -10.14 10.36
CA GLY A 78 19.13 -9.50 11.08
C GLY A 78 20.00 -10.50 11.86
N VAL A 79 20.60 -11.47 11.17
CA VAL A 79 21.75 -12.25 11.64
C VAL A 79 22.99 -11.79 10.88
N VAL A 80 23.43 -10.56 11.19
CA VAL A 80 24.86 -10.26 11.15
C VAL A 80 25.50 -10.87 12.41
N MET A 81 25.44 -12.20 12.51
CA MET A 81 26.16 -12.94 13.54
C MET A 81 27.63 -12.90 13.16
N GLY A 82 28.35 -11.96 13.78
CA GLY A 82 29.77 -12.06 14.05
C GLY A 82 30.67 -12.23 12.82
N ARG A 83 31.44 -11.17 12.55
CA ARG A 83 32.78 -11.33 11.99
C ARG A 83 33.49 -12.44 12.78
N ALA A 84 33.65 -13.62 12.18
CA ALA A 84 34.62 -14.60 12.63
C ALA A 84 36.01 -14.04 12.30
N SER A 85 36.50 -13.15 13.16
CA SER A 85 37.92 -12.90 13.31
C SER A 85 38.41 -13.92 14.33
N SER A 86 39.05 -14.99 13.86
CA SER A 86 39.88 -15.82 14.73
C SER A 86 40.80 -16.72 13.91
N ALA A 87 42.10 -16.44 14.09
CA ALA A 87 43.30 -17.24 13.86
C ALA A 87 43.82 -17.37 12.43
#